data_AF-A0AAV4WPG1-F1
#
_entry.id   AF-A0AAV4WPG1-F1
#
_cell.length_a   1.000
_cell.length_b   1.000
_cell.length_c   1.000
_cell.angle_alpha   90.00
_cell.angle_beta   90.00
_cell.angle_gamma   90.00
#
_symmetry.space_group_name_H-M   'P 1'
#
loop_
_entity.id
_entity.type
_entity.pdbx_description
1 polymer ?
#
loop_
_entity_poly.entity_id
_entity_poly.type
_entity_poly.pdbx_seq_one_letter_code
_entity_poly.pdbx_strand_id
1 'polypeptide(L)'
;MLTLLSWVFRYLQEILYTSFEDSLLRNKLETYLFHINPVEILIPSILSKESENLVKSFSSDRSIRIERTDIFDFTEAFNHVSKYISKDPCSDTEEMEQILYHYLH
;
A
#
# COMPACT_ATOMS: atom_id res chain seq x y z
N MET A 1 11.89 -13.48 -16.43
CA MET A 1 12.10 -12.27 -15.62
C MET A 1 10.91 -12.16 -14.68
N LEU A 2 11.04 -12.68 -13.45
CA LEU A 2 9.96 -12.78 -12.46
C LEU A 2 9.94 -11.48 -11.64
N THR A 3 8.81 -10.77 -11.67
CA THR A 3 8.62 -9.54 -10.87
C THR A 3 7.84 -9.90 -9.61
N LEU A 4 8.49 -9.76 -8.45
CA LEU A 4 7.85 -9.79 -7.13
C LEU A 4 7.06 -8.49 -6.97
N LEU A 5 5.73 -8.60 -6.87
CA LEU A 5 4.84 -7.49 -6.54
C LEU A 5 4.42 -7.65 -5.08
N SER A 6 4.66 -6.64 -4.26
CA SER A 6 4.28 -6.60 -2.85
C SER A 6 3.07 -5.67 -2.67
N TRP A 7 2.04 -6.11 -1.95
CA TRP A 7 0.78 -5.36 -1.76
C TRP A 7 0.48 -5.19 -0.27
N VAL A 8 -0.01 -4.01 0.13
CA VAL A 8 -0.46 -3.70 1.49
C VAL A 8 -1.92 -3.26 1.44
N PHE A 9 -2.78 -3.91 2.23
CA PHE A 9 -4.20 -3.56 2.33
C PHE A 9 -4.57 -3.26 3.80
N ARG A 10 -5.44 -2.26 4.01
CA ARG A 10 -5.94 -1.88 5.34
C ARG A 10 -7.40 -2.29 5.48
N TYR A 11 -7.70 -3.21 6.42
CA TYR A 11 -9.07 -3.59 6.78
C TYR A 11 -9.20 -3.52 8.31
N LEU A 12 -10.15 -2.73 8.83
CA LEU A 12 -10.49 -2.63 10.26
C LEU A 12 -9.29 -2.65 11.25
N GLN A 13 -8.31 -1.75 11.07
CA GLN A 13 -7.07 -1.62 11.86
C GLN A 13 -6.07 -2.79 11.76
N GLU A 14 -6.34 -3.81 10.94
CA GLU A 14 -5.40 -4.89 10.67
C GLU A 14 -4.55 -4.59 9.42
N ILE A 15 -3.27 -4.94 9.49
CA ILE A 15 -2.33 -4.85 8.39
C ILE A 15 -2.19 -6.25 7.79
N LEU A 16 -2.64 -6.41 6.55
CA LEU A 16 -2.47 -7.64 5.79
C LEU A 16 -1.30 -7.48 4.82
N TYR A 17 -0.28 -8.32 4.98
CA TYR A 17 0.87 -8.40 4.09
C TYR A 17 0.95 -9.77 3.45
N THR A 18 1.18 -9.81 2.14
CA THR A 18 1.38 -11.06 1.39
C THR A 18 2.39 -10.86 0.26
N SER A 19 3.18 -11.89 -0.02
CA SER A 19 4.06 -11.97 -1.17
C SER A 19 3.82 -13.28 -1.91
N PHE A 20 3.73 -13.20 -3.23
CA PHE A 20 3.51 -14.38 -4.07
C PHE A 20 4.06 -14.14 -5.47
N GLU A 21 4.46 -15.23 -6.12
CA GLU A 21 4.66 -15.25 -7.56
C GLU A 21 3.33 -15.54 -8.26
N ASP A 22 3.05 -14.76 -9.29
CA ASP A 22 1.85 -14.90 -10.11
C ASP A 22 2.21 -15.14 -11.59
N SER A 23 1.30 -15.80 -12.27
CA SER A 23 1.34 -16.02 -13.71
C SER A 23 0.98 -14.74 -14.48
N LEU A 24 1.18 -14.77 -15.81
CA LEU A 24 0.75 -13.68 -16.70
C LEU A 24 -0.76 -13.41 -16.65
N LEU A 25 -1.57 -14.38 -16.22
CA LEU A 25 -3.02 -14.21 -16.09
C LEU A 25 -3.43 -13.46 -14.81
N ARG A 26 -2.50 -13.27 -13.86
CA ARG A 26 -2.74 -12.56 -12.59
C ARG A 26 -3.88 -13.14 -11.72
N ASN A 27 -4.19 -14.43 -11.86
CA ASN A 27 -5.30 -15.10 -11.18
C ASN A 27 -5.21 -15.01 -9.64
N LYS A 28 -3.99 -15.10 -9.08
CA LYS A 28 -3.83 -15.01 -7.62
C LYS A 28 -4.13 -13.61 -7.14
N LEU A 29 -3.58 -12.60 -7.81
CA LEU A 29 -3.84 -11.20 -7.50
C LEU A 29 -5.33 -10.86 -7.62
N GLU A 30 -5.99 -11.32 -8.68
CA GLU A 30 -7.44 -11.15 -8.86
C GLU A 30 -8.23 -11.77 -7.71
N THR A 31 -7.86 -12.98 -7.30
CA THR A 31 -8.49 -13.67 -6.16
C THR A 31 -8.34 -12.85 -4.88
N TYR A 32 -7.15 -12.29 -4.60
CA TYR A 32 -6.94 -11.43 -3.43
C TYR A 32 -7.78 -10.15 -3.49
N LEU A 33 -7.80 -9.47 -4.63
CA LEU A 33 -8.59 -8.26 -4.80
C LEU A 33 -10.08 -8.54 -4.57
N PHE A 34 -10.58 -9.69 -5.04
CA PHE A 34 -11.97 -10.10 -4.81
C PHE A 34 -12.28 -10.35 -3.33
N HIS A 35 -11.41 -11.07 -2.61
CA HIS A 35 -11.64 -11.39 -1.20
C HIS A 35 -11.50 -10.18 -0.28
N ILE A 36 -10.56 -9.27 -0.59
CA ILE A 36 -10.34 -8.05 0.20
C ILE A 36 -11.39 -6.99 -0.14
N ASN A 37 -11.85 -6.95 -1.39
CA ASN A 37 -12.79 -5.98 -1.93
C ASN A 37 -12.44 -4.52 -1.55
N PRO A 38 -11.25 -4.03 -1.97
CA PRO A 38 -10.75 -2.73 -1.55
C PRO A 38 -11.61 -1.59 -2.11
N VAL A 39 -11.81 -0.54 -1.31
CA VAL A 39 -12.43 0.74 -1.76
C VAL A 39 -11.43 1.64 -2.47
N GLU A 40 -10.14 1.40 -2.25
CA GLU A 40 -9.02 2.16 -2.81
C GLU A 40 -7.81 1.26 -3.04
N ILE A 41 -7.11 1.49 -4.15
CA ILE A 41 -5.87 0.77 -4.50
C ILE A 41 -4.79 1.81 -4.82
N LEU A 42 -3.69 1.73 -4.06
CA LEU A 42 -2.45 2.46 -4.34
C LEU A 42 -1.54 1.58 -5.21
N ILE A 43 -1.15 2.09 -6.37
CA ILE A 43 -0.28 1.37 -7.32
C ILE A 43 0.88 2.24 -7.78
N PRO A 44 2.00 1.64 -8.22
CA PRO A 44 3.05 2.40 -8.86
C PRO A 44 2.60 3.03 -10.19
N SER A 45 3.24 4.14 -10.56
CA SER A 45 3.03 4.85 -11.83
C SER A 45 3.18 3.93 -13.05
N ILE A 46 4.07 2.94 -12.96
CA ILE A 46 4.37 1.99 -14.04
C ILE A 46 4.05 0.56 -13.56
N LEU A 47 3.16 -0.11 -14.27
CA LEU A 47 2.79 -1.52 -14.06
C LEU A 47 3.06 -2.35 -15.32
N SER A 48 3.15 -3.67 -15.15
CA SER A 48 3.11 -4.59 -16.31
C SER A 48 1.75 -4.50 -16.99
N LYS A 49 1.70 -4.73 -18.30
CA LYS A 49 0.47 -4.65 -19.11
C LYS A 49 -0.65 -5.52 -18.55
N GLU A 50 -0.31 -6.71 -18.08
CA GLU A 50 -1.24 -7.69 -17.50
C GLU A 50 -1.85 -7.17 -16.20
N SER A 51 -1.04 -6.55 -15.34
CA SER A 51 -1.47 -6.00 -14.05
C SER A 51 -2.34 -4.77 -14.26
N GLU A 52 -1.97 -3.92 -15.21
CA GLU A 52 -2.75 -2.74 -15.61
C GLU A 52 -4.12 -3.15 -16.17
N ASN A 53 -4.17 -4.20 -16.99
CA ASN A 53 -5.43 -4.75 -17.50
C ASN A 53 -6.32 -5.30 -16.37
N LEU A 54 -5.74 -6.03 -15.41
CA LEU A 54 -6.48 -6.53 -14.25
C LEU A 54 -7.04 -5.37 -13.41
N VAL A 55 -6.24 -4.34 -13.12
CA VAL A 55 -6.71 -3.19 -12.33
C VAL A 55 -7.85 -2.47 -13.06
N LYS A 56 -7.73 -2.29 -14.38
CA LYS A 56 -8.79 -1.68 -15.21
C LYS A 56 -10.07 -2.52 -15.23
N SER A 57 -9.98 -3.83 -15.43
CA SER A 57 -11.16 -4.70 -15.41
C SER A 57 -11.80 -4.75 -14.04
N PHE A 58 -10.98 -4.82 -12.98
CA PHE A 58 -11.46 -4.89 -11.60
C PHE A 58 -12.16 -3.60 -11.15
N SER A 59 -11.70 -2.44 -11.64
CA SER A 59 -12.26 -1.12 -11.29
C SER A 59 -13.36 -0.63 -12.24
N SER A 60 -13.50 -1.19 -13.46
CA SER A 60 -14.52 -0.74 -14.43
C SER A 60 -15.94 -0.74 -13.84
N ASP A 61 -16.28 -1.80 -13.11
CA ASP A 61 -17.64 -2.02 -12.61
C ASP A 61 -17.77 -1.75 -11.10
N ARG A 62 -16.70 -1.23 -10.49
CA ARG A 62 -16.62 -0.98 -9.05
C ARG A 62 -16.21 0.47 -8.79
N SER A 63 -16.83 1.13 -7.84
CA SER A 63 -16.46 2.49 -7.43
C SER A 63 -15.17 2.49 -6.58
N ILE A 64 -14.06 2.02 -7.16
CA ILE A 64 -12.76 1.90 -6.51
C ILE A 64 -11.90 3.10 -6.88
N ARG A 65 -11.33 3.78 -5.88
CA ARG A 65 -10.37 4.85 -6.11
C ARG A 65 -9.01 4.25 -6.49
N ILE A 66 -8.44 4.68 -7.61
CA ILE A 66 -7.09 4.29 -8.01
C ILE A 66 -6.16 5.48 -7.80
N GLU A 67 -5.16 5.31 -6.93
CA GLU A 67 -4.12 6.30 -6.69
C GLU A 67 -2.78 5.79 -7.25
N ARG A 68 -2.05 6.67 -7.94
CA ARG A 68 -0.73 6.35 -8.51
C ARG A 68 0.36 7.09 -7.77
N THR A 69 1.41 6.36 -7.41
CA THR A 69 2.61 6.89 -6.75
C THR A 69 3.86 6.48 -7.52
N ASP A 70 4.94 7.24 -7.36
CA ASP A 70 6.23 6.85 -7.92
C ASP A 70 6.74 5.56 -7.29
N ILE A 71 7.44 4.76 -8.09
CA ILE A 71 8.04 3.50 -7.65
C ILE A 71 9.16 3.83 -6.66
N PHE A 72 9.03 3.35 -5.44
CA PHE A 72 10.15 3.34 -4.52
C PHE A 72 11.17 2.32 -4.99
N ASP A 73 12.42 2.74 -5.19
CA ASP A 73 13.53 1.79 -5.26
C ASP A 73 13.58 0.97 -3.96
N PHE A 74 14.02 -0.29 -4.06
CA PHE A 74 14.11 -1.16 -2.88
C PHE A 74 14.95 -0.51 -1.78
N THR A 75 16.07 0.13 -2.14
CA THR A 75 16.97 0.77 -1.18
C THR A 75 16.28 1.92 -0.45
N GLU A 76 15.54 2.75 -1.18
CA GLU A 76 14.81 3.87 -0.62
C GLU A 76 13.67 3.40 0.29
N ALA A 77 12.87 2.43 -0.17
CA ALA A 77 11.81 1.82 0.63
C ALA A 77 12.36 1.21 1.92
N PHE A 78 13.47 0.47 1.84
CA PHE A 78 14.11 -0.15 2.98
C PHE A 78 14.62 0.89 3.99
N ASN A 79 15.29 1.94 3.52
CA ASN A 79 15.76 3.03 4.38
C ASN A 79 14.60 3.75 5.04
N HIS A 80 13.51 4.00 4.31
CA HIS A 80 12.32 4.66 4.83
C HIS A 80 11.67 3.82 5.95
N VAL A 81 11.44 2.53 5.71
CA VAL A 81 10.87 1.61 6.70
C VAL A 81 11.79 1.46 7.91
N SER A 82 13.10 1.32 7.69
CA SER A 82 14.09 1.21 8.78
C SER A 82 14.10 2.45 9.67
N LYS A 83 14.05 3.65 9.06
CA LYS A 83 13.95 4.93 9.76
C LYS A 83 12.64 5.05 10.54
N TYR A 84 11.53 4.60 9.94
CA TYR A 84 10.22 4.62 10.59
C TYR A 84 10.19 3.70 11.83
N ILE A 85 10.71 2.48 11.72
CA ILE A 85 10.76 1.51 12.84
C ILE A 85 11.72 1.97 13.94
N SER A 86 12.80 2.67 13.58
CA SER A 86 13.79 3.17 14.55
C SER A 86 13.34 4.44 15.28
N LYS A 87 12.23 5.07 14.90
CA LYS A 87 11.66 6.17 15.67
C LYS A 87 11.03 5.61 16.94
N ASP A 88 11.45 6.14 18.09
CA ASP A 88 10.81 5.81 19.36
C ASP A 88 9.35 6.28 19.35
N PRO A 89 8.36 5.40 19.61
CA PRO A 89 6.95 5.76 19.60
C PRO A 89 6.58 6.79 20.69
N CYS A 90 7.46 7.04 21.66
CA CYS A 90 7.29 8.08 22.68
C CYS A 90 7.56 9.51 22.19
N SER A 91 8.25 9.70 21.07
CA SER A 91 8.62 11.05 20.60
C SER A 91 7.45 11.82 19.97
N ASP A 92 6.50 11.12 19.36
CA ASP A 92 5.33 11.74 18.72
C ASP A 92 4.24 12.15 19.75
N THR A 93 4.23 11.53 20.95
CA THR A 93 3.32 11.91 22.05
C THR A 93 3.70 13.23 22.71
N GLU A 94 4.99 13.56 22.80
CA GLU A 94 5.46 14.81 23.41
C GLU A 94 5.18 16.03 22.52
N GLU A 95 5.27 15.89 21.20
CA GLU A 95 4.91 16.96 20.25
C GLU A 95 3.40 17.26 20.28
N MET A 96 2.56 16.23 20.39
CA MET A 96 1.10 16.39 20.50
C MET A 96 0.69 17.02 21.83
N GLU A 97 1.35 16.66 22.93
CA GLU A 97 1.13 17.30 24.23
C GLU A 97 1.57 18.77 24.23
N GLN A 98 2.71 19.12 23.62
CA GLN A 98 3.15 20.51 23.51
C GLN A 98 2.22 21.36 22.64
N ILE A 99 1.70 20.80 21.54
CA ILE A 99 0.71 21.48 20.70
C ILE A 99 -0.61 21.69 21.48
N LEU A 100 -1.09 20.68 22.22
CA LEU A 100 -2.28 20.82 23.05
C LEU A 100 -2.09 21.85 24.18
N TYR A 101 -0.93 21.88 24.84
CA TYR A 101 -0.61 22.88 25.85
C TYR A 101 -0.56 24.31 25.28
N HIS A 102 -0.08 24.48 24.05
CA HIS A 102 -0.07 25.78 23.37
C HIS A 102 -1.48 26.27 22.97
N TYR A 103 -2.42 25.36 22.73
CA TYR A 103 -3.81 25.73 22.38
C TYR A 103 -4.71 25.95 23.61
N LEU A 104 -4.32 25.46 24.79
CA LEU A 104 -5.12 25.54 26.02
C LEU A 104 -4.66 26.64 27.00
N HIS A 105 -3.60 27.39 26.68
CA HIS A 105 -3.10 28.54 27.45
C HIS A 105 -2.80 29.74 26.55
#